data_AF-A0AAD6K2U5-F1
#
_entry.id   AF-A0AAD6K2U5-F1
#
_cell.length_a   1.000
_cell.length_b   1.000
_cell.length_c   1.000
_cell.angle_alpha   90.00
_cell.angle_beta   90.00
_cell.angle_gamma   90.00
#
_symmetry.space_group_name_H-M   'P 1'
#
loop_
_entity.id
_entity.type
_entity.pdbx_description
1 polymer ?
#
loop_
_entity_poly.entity_id
_entity_poly.type
_entity_poly.pdbx_seq_one_letter_code
_entity_poly.pdbx_strand_id
1 'polypeptide(L)'
;MIPIAFVQSLANLEGLERVAPFLRPVIELKLIKSFLQGFLPGLALKIFLYILPTVLMVMSKVEGYIAHSALERRAAAKYYYFMLVNVFLGSIIAGTAFEQLDAFLHQSPTQIPRTIGVSIPMKATFFITYIMVDGWAGIAGEILRLKPLIIFHLKNMFLVKTERDREKAMNPGSVGFPKTLPRLQLYFLLGIVYAVVTPILLPFILVFFAFAYLAYRHQIVNVYNQQYESAAAFWPHVHSRIIASLLISQLFTSGLA
;
A
#
# COMPACT_ATOMS: atom_id res chain seq x y z
N MET A 1 1.64 11.85 6.18
CA MET A 1 2.87 12.53 6.63
C MET A 1 3.20 12.26 8.10
N ILE A 2 2.36 12.61 9.08
CA ILE A 2 2.66 12.42 10.52
C ILE A 2 3.03 10.97 10.91
N PRO A 3 2.32 9.91 10.45
CA PRO A 3 2.69 8.53 10.82
C PRO A 3 3.98 8.05 10.17
N ILE A 4 4.24 8.49 8.94
CA ILE A 4 5.47 8.16 8.20
C ILE A 4 6.66 8.87 8.85
N ALA A 5 6.48 10.15 9.22
CA ALA A 5 7.47 10.92 9.95
C ALA A 5 7.73 10.35 11.36
N PHE A 6 6.71 9.84 12.05
CA PHE A 6 6.85 9.16 13.35
C PHE A 6 7.58 7.82 13.24
N VAL A 7 7.26 7.03 12.22
CA VAL A 7 7.98 5.77 11.93
C VAL A 7 9.43 6.07 11.54
N GLN A 8 9.67 7.11 10.75
CA GLN A 8 11.02 7.54 10.38
C GLN A 8 11.80 8.17 11.56
N SER A 9 11.14 8.86 12.48
CA SER A 9 11.79 9.42 13.68
C SER A 9 12.16 8.34 14.69
N LEU A 10 11.30 7.32 14.87
CA LEU A 10 11.62 6.13 15.67
C LEU A 10 12.75 5.29 15.05
N ALA A 11 12.89 5.34 13.73
CA ALA A 11 13.98 4.69 13.01
C ALA A 11 15.31 5.48 13.04
N ASN A 12 15.27 6.77 13.40
CA ASN A 12 16.48 7.54 13.65
C ASN A 12 16.96 7.27 15.08
N LEU A 13 17.99 6.43 15.18
CA LEU A 13 18.61 6.00 16.43
C LEU A 13 19.06 7.17 17.33
N GLU A 14 19.52 8.28 16.76
CA GLU A 14 19.89 9.49 17.52
C GLU A 14 18.67 10.19 18.16
N GLY A 15 17.51 10.10 17.50
CA GLY A 15 16.24 10.58 18.04
C GLY A 15 15.69 9.68 19.15
N LEU A 16 15.84 8.36 18.99
CA LEU A 16 15.41 7.37 19.97
C LEU A 16 16.27 7.39 21.24
N GLU A 17 17.58 7.61 21.12
CA GLU A 17 18.51 7.79 22.26
C GLU A 17 18.22 9.07 23.07
N ARG A 18 17.64 10.10 22.44
CA ARG A 18 17.18 11.32 23.11
C ARG A 18 15.86 11.12 23.87
N VAL A 19 14.95 10.29 23.35
CA VAL A 19 13.61 10.08 23.94
C VAL A 19 13.59 8.93 24.96
N ALA A 20 14.44 7.91 24.79
CA ALA A 20 14.50 6.72 25.64
C ALA A 20 15.96 6.32 25.95
N PRO A 21 16.65 7.02 26.87
CA PRO A 21 18.09 6.83 27.15
C PRO A 21 18.44 5.45 27.76
N PHE A 22 17.45 4.71 28.28
CA PHE A 22 17.65 3.37 28.83
C PHE A 22 17.94 2.28 27.76
N LEU A 23 17.70 2.58 26.47
CA LEU A 23 17.96 1.64 25.37
C LEU A 23 19.41 1.69 24.86
N ARG A 24 20.24 2.64 25.32
CA ARG A 24 21.64 2.82 24.89
C ARG A 24 22.49 1.53 24.93
N PRO A 25 22.45 0.70 25.99
CA PRO A 25 23.29 -0.51 26.06
C PRO A 25 22.92 -1.57 25.01
N VAL A 26 21.66 -1.60 24.57
CA VAL A 26 21.14 -2.54 23.58
C VAL A 26 21.38 -2.01 22.16
N ILE A 27 21.37 -0.69 21.99
CA ILE A 27 21.56 0.01 20.72
C ILE A 27 23.02 -0.03 20.23
N GLU A 28 24.02 -0.04 21.13
CA GLU A 28 25.44 -0.03 20.74
C GLU A 28 25.95 -1.35 20.14
N LEU A 29 25.20 -2.44 20.25
CA LEU A 29 25.54 -3.70 19.58
C LEU A 29 25.46 -3.52 18.05
N LYS A 30 26.59 -3.65 17.34
CA LYS A 30 26.71 -3.45 15.88
C LYS A 30 25.57 -4.10 15.07
N LEU A 31 25.18 -5.32 15.44
CA LEU A 31 24.07 -6.06 14.79
C LEU A 31 22.69 -5.40 15.02
N ILE A 32 22.42 -4.96 16.24
CA ILE A 32 21.16 -4.31 16.62
C ILE A 32 21.11 -2.89 16.03
N LYS A 33 22.22 -2.15 16.04
CA LYS A 33 22.33 -0.83 15.40
C LYS A 33 22.02 -0.92 13.91
N SER A 34 22.69 -1.83 13.19
CA SER A 34 22.45 -2.03 11.74
C SER A 34 21.03 -2.50 11.44
N PHE A 35 20.44 -3.35 12.29
CA PHE A 35 19.06 -3.80 12.14
C PHE A 35 18.04 -2.67 12.38
N LEU A 36 18.23 -1.88 13.44
CA LEU A 36 17.34 -0.77 13.79
C LEU A 36 17.40 0.37 12.75
N GLN A 37 18.58 0.71 12.23
CA GLN A 37 18.76 1.77 11.24
C GLN A 37 18.32 1.35 9.83
N GLY A 38 18.57 0.10 9.43
CA GLY A 38 18.33 -0.38 8.06
C GLY A 38 16.98 -1.06 7.85
N PHE A 39 16.48 -1.82 8.82
CA PHE A 39 15.34 -2.72 8.62
C PHE A 39 14.06 -2.27 9.36
N LEU A 40 14.19 -1.77 10.60
CA LEU A 40 13.05 -1.36 11.42
C LEU A 40 12.12 -0.32 10.75
N PRO A 41 12.60 0.79 10.13
CA PRO A 41 11.72 1.75 9.43
C PRO A 41 10.86 1.10 8.35
N GLY A 42 11.47 0.20 7.55
CA GLY A 42 10.76 -0.52 6.49
C GLY A 42 9.70 -1.46 7.05
N LEU A 43 10.03 -2.19 8.12
CA LEU A 43 9.09 -3.08 8.81
C LEU A 43 7.93 -2.30 9.44
N ALA A 44 8.23 -1.22 10.16
CA ALA A 44 7.22 -0.39 10.81
C ALA A 44 6.26 0.26 9.81
N LEU A 45 6.78 0.74 8.67
CA LEU A 45 5.94 1.27 7.59
C LEU A 45 5.03 0.19 7.00
N LYS A 46 5.57 -1.02 6.77
CA LYS A 46 4.79 -2.16 6.25
C LYS A 46 3.68 -2.58 7.22
N ILE A 47 3.98 -2.64 8.53
CA ILE A 47 2.99 -2.92 9.57
C ILE A 47 1.90 -1.84 9.59
N PHE A 48 2.30 -0.57 9.51
CA PHE A 48 1.36 0.55 9.47
C PHE A 48 0.41 0.43 8.26
N LEU A 49 0.95 0.20 7.06
CA LEU A 49 0.14 0.03 5.84
C LEU A 49 -0.75 -1.22 5.89
N TYR A 50 -0.32 -2.27 6.61
CA TYR A 50 -1.14 -3.47 6.82
C TYR A 50 -2.34 -3.21 7.74
N ILE A 51 -2.16 -2.41 8.80
CA ILE A 51 -3.21 -2.07 9.78
C ILE A 51 -4.14 -0.96 9.26
N LEU A 52 -3.64 -0.10 8.38
CA LEU A 52 -4.34 1.09 7.92
C LEU A 52 -5.75 0.84 7.33
N PRO A 53 -5.99 -0.16 6.45
CA PRO A 53 -7.34 -0.45 5.97
C PRO A 53 -8.33 -0.74 7.11
N THR A 54 -7.89 -1.38 8.18
CA THR A 54 -8.71 -1.67 9.36
C THR A 54 -9.02 -0.40 10.14
N VAL A 55 -8.06 0.52 10.28
CA VAL A 55 -8.30 1.83 10.93
C VAL A 55 -9.30 2.65 10.11
N LEU A 56 -9.13 2.73 8.79
CA LEU A 56 -10.04 3.45 7.91
C LEU A 56 -11.45 2.84 7.88
N MET A 57 -11.54 1.53 8.03
CA MET A 57 -12.81 0.81 8.23
C MET A 57 -13.50 1.25 9.53
N VAL A 58 -12.78 1.30 10.65
CA VAL A 58 -13.31 1.78 11.94
C VAL A 58 -13.74 3.24 11.86
N MET A 59 -12.93 4.12 11.26
CA MET A 59 -13.32 5.51 11.04
C MET A 59 -14.61 5.62 10.22
N SER A 60 -14.77 4.76 9.21
CA SER A 60 -15.99 4.74 8.39
C SER A 60 -17.19 4.17 9.15
N LYS A 61 -16.99 3.29 10.14
CA LYS A 61 -18.05 2.87 11.07
C LYS A 61 -18.50 4.00 11.99
N VAL A 62 -17.56 4.80 12.50
CA VAL A 62 -17.87 5.96 13.36
C VAL A 62 -18.67 7.02 12.61
N GLU A 63 -18.46 7.17 11.29
CA GLU A 63 -19.25 8.07 10.43
C GLU A 63 -20.73 7.66 10.28
N GLY A 64 -21.13 6.45 10.71
CA GLY A 64 -22.54 6.07 10.82
C GLY A 64 -23.22 5.62 9.52
N TYR A 65 -22.48 5.01 8.57
CA TYR A 65 -23.14 4.43 7.39
C TYR A 65 -23.94 3.18 7.75
N ILE A 66 -25.19 3.13 7.28
CA ILE A 66 -26.14 2.03 7.56
C ILE A 66 -25.76 0.76 6.77
N ALA A 67 -25.38 0.89 5.51
CA ALA A 67 -25.11 -0.24 4.63
C ALA A 67 -23.62 -0.65 4.64
N HIS A 68 -23.35 -1.95 4.80
CA HIS A 68 -21.99 -2.51 4.70
C HIS A 68 -21.32 -2.16 3.37
N SER A 69 -22.04 -2.26 2.25
CA SER A 69 -21.52 -1.90 0.93
C SER A 69 -21.12 -0.43 0.82
N ALA A 70 -21.86 0.49 1.47
CA ALA A 70 -21.51 1.90 1.51
C ALA A 70 -20.26 2.14 2.37
N LEU A 71 -20.17 1.44 3.49
CA LEU A 71 -19.06 1.53 4.42
C LEU A 71 -17.74 1.06 3.79
N GLU A 72 -17.77 -0.10 3.12
CA GLU A 72 -16.60 -0.61 2.40
C GLU A 72 -16.16 0.31 1.25
N ARG A 73 -17.11 0.88 0.50
CA ARG A 73 -16.83 1.89 -0.54
C ARG A 73 -16.15 3.14 0.02
N ARG A 74 -16.60 3.62 1.18
CA ARG A 74 -16.02 4.80 1.84
C ARG A 74 -14.65 4.52 2.43
N ALA A 75 -14.46 3.36 3.05
CA ALA A 75 -13.14 2.90 3.51
C ALA A 75 -12.15 2.78 2.34
N ALA A 76 -12.58 2.16 1.22
CA ALA A 76 -11.79 2.07 -0.01
C ALA A 76 -11.43 3.46 -0.56
N ALA A 77 -12.37 4.42 -0.53
CA ALA A 77 -12.12 5.78 -0.99
C ALA A 77 -11.04 6.48 -0.16
N LYS A 78 -11.15 6.44 1.16
CA LYS A 78 -10.13 7.01 2.06
C LYS A 78 -8.77 6.37 1.83
N TYR A 79 -8.74 5.05 1.66
CA TYR A 79 -7.49 4.34 1.43
C TYR A 79 -6.87 4.71 0.07
N TYR A 80 -7.68 4.88 -0.98
CA TYR A 80 -7.22 5.37 -2.27
C TYR A 80 -6.56 6.75 -2.16
N TYR A 81 -7.21 7.73 -1.51
CA TYR A 81 -6.62 9.05 -1.33
C TYR A 81 -5.35 9.01 -0.48
N PHE A 82 -5.31 8.15 0.55
CA PHE A 82 -4.10 7.94 1.33
C PHE A 82 -2.96 7.43 0.47
N MET A 83 -3.20 6.40 -0.36
CA MET A 83 -2.21 5.82 -1.28
C MET A 83 -1.75 6.83 -2.32
N LEU A 84 -2.68 7.61 -2.90
CA LEU A 84 -2.36 8.66 -3.87
C LEU A 84 -1.44 9.73 -3.25
N VAL A 85 -1.80 10.26 -2.08
CA VAL A 85 -1.06 11.38 -1.48
C VAL A 85 0.25 10.91 -0.84
N ASN A 86 0.25 9.79 -0.12
CA ASN A 86 1.42 9.39 0.66
C ASN A 86 2.32 8.42 -0.10
N VAL A 87 1.76 7.43 -0.79
CA VAL A 87 2.57 6.40 -1.48
C VAL A 87 3.01 6.89 -2.85
N PHE A 88 2.16 7.57 -3.61
CA PHE A 88 2.53 8.11 -4.92
C PHE A 88 3.20 9.49 -4.79
N LEU A 89 2.44 10.55 -4.44
CA LEU A 89 2.99 11.92 -4.39
C LEU A 89 4.08 12.07 -3.32
N GLY A 90 3.85 11.54 -2.12
CA GLY A 90 4.80 11.60 -1.02
C GLY A 90 6.14 10.95 -1.36
N SER A 91 6.14 9.78 -1.99
CA SER A 91 7.38 9.11 -2.42
C SER A 91 8.12 9.86 -3.52
N ILE A 92 7.38 10.51 -4.44
CA ILE A 92 8.00 11.33 -5.48
C ILE A 92 8.62 12.59 -4.86
N ILE A 93 7.86 13.36 -4.08
CA ILE A 93 8.32 14.63 -3.51
C ILE A 93 9.44 14.40 -2.50
N ALA A 94 9.21 13.56 -1.48
CA ALA A 94 10.21 13.32 -0.45
C ALA A 94 11.42 12.59 -1.03
N GLY A 95 11.20 11.62 -1.91
CA GLY A 95 12.29 10.90 -2.56
C GLY A 95 13.15 11.80 -3.43
N THR A 96 12.55 12.76 -4.13
CA THR A 96 13.28 13.78 -4.91
C THR A 96 14.04 14.72 -4.00
N ALA A 97 13.41 15.19 -2.92
CA ALA A 97 14.05 16.03 -1.92
C ALA A 97 15.32 15.40 -1.32
N PHE A 98 15.29 14.09 -1.06
CA PHE A 98 16.46 13.37 -0.53
C PHE A 98 17.53 13.08 -1.59
N GLU A 99 17.16 12.59 -2.77
CA GLU A 99 18.13 12.28 -3.84
C GLU A 99 18.84 13.51 -4.39
N GLN A 100 18.14 14.65 -4.40
CA GLN A 100 18.67 15.91 -4.92
C GLN A 100 18.98 16.90 -3.80
N LEU A 101 19.10 16.44 -2.55
CA LEU A 101 19.33 17.31 -1.40
C LEU A 101 20.58 18.18 -1.58
N ASP A 102 21.66 17.57 -2.08
CA ASP A 102 22.93 18.26 -2.35
C ASP A 102 22.78 19.32 -3.46
N ALA A 103 22.02 18.99 -4.52
CA ALA A 103 21.68 19.93 -5.57
C ALA A 103 20.80 21.08 -5.06
N PHE A 104 19.82 20.81 -4.19
CA PHE A 104 18.96 21.85 -3.61
C PHE A 104 19.67 22.77 -2.62
N LEU A 105 20.71 22.28 -1.94
CA LEU A 105 21.51 23.08 -1.02
C LEU A 105 22.52 23.99 -1.76
N HIS A 106 23.00 23.58 -2.93
CA HIS A 106 24.06 24.28 -3.65
C HIS A 106 23.62 24.98 -4.95
N GLN A 107 22.41 24.72 -5.47
CA GLN A 107 21.89 25.34 -6.69
C GLN A 107 20.92 26.49 -6.40
N SER A 108 20.80 27.39 -7.37
CA SER A 108 19.83 28.48 -7.30
C SER A 108 18.39 27.95 -7.34
N PRO A 109 17.43 28.58 -6.62
CA PRO A 109 16.03 28.16 -6.59
C PRO A 109 15.37 28.05 -7.98
N THR A 110 15.92 28.73 -8.98
CA THR A 110 15.46 28.70 -10.37
C THR A 110 15.67 27.35 -11.06
N GLN A 111 16.61 26.52 -10.59
CA GLN A 111 16.85 25.17 -11.14
C GLN A 111 16.02 24.08 -10.46
N ILE A 112 15.34 24.38 -9.34
CA ILE A 112 14.54 23.42 -8.57
C ILE A 112 13.50 22.69 -9.43
N PRO A 113 12.69 23.36 -10.28
CA PRO A 113 11.70 22.67 -11.12
C PRO A 113 12.35 21.68 -12.09
N ARG A 114 13.50 22.04 -12.67
CA ARG A 114 14.25 21.19 -13.60
C ARG A 114 14.78 19.94 -12.91
N THR A 115 15.33 20.11 -11.71
CA THR A 115 15.85 19.02 -10.88
C THR A 115 14.73 18.06 -10.45
N ILE A 116 13.53 18.57 -10.18
CA ILE A 116 12.33 17.74 -9.91
C ILE A 116 11.94 16.94 -11.16
N GLY A 117 11.94 17.57 -12.34
CA GLY A 117 11.61 16.90 -13.60
C GLY A 117 12.50 15.68 -13.88
N VAL A 118 13.81 15.79 -13.66
CA VAL A 118 14.76 14.67 -13.88
C VAL A 118 14.60 13.56 -12.83
N SER A 119 14.14 13.89 -11.63
CA SER A 119 14.03 12.94 -10.52
C SER A 119 12.80 12.02 -10.62
N ILE A 120 11.74 12.44 -11.30
CA ILE A 120 10.52 11.63 -11.47
C ILE A 120 10.81 10.31 -12.22
N PRO A 121 11.47 10.31 -13.40
CA PRO A 121 11.89 9.07 -14.06
C PRO A 121 12.78 8.17 -13.18
N MET A 122 13.69 8.76 -12.39
CA MET A 122 14.59 7.99 -11.52
C MET A 122 13.83 7.17 -10.47
N LYS A 123 12.65 7.65 -10.03
CA LYS A 123 11.77 6.93 -9.11
C LYS A 123 11.05 5.73 -9.73
N ALA A 124 11.10 5.54 -11.05
CA ALA A 124 10.52 4.35 -11.68
C ALA A 124 11.08 3.06 -11.09
N THR A 125 12.39 2.99 -10.82
CA THR A 125 13.04 1.81 -10.21
C THR A 125 12.47 1.46 -8.84
N PHE A 126 12.18 2.48 -8.01
CA PHE A 126 11.51 2.27 -6.73
C PHE A 126 10.11 1.66 -6.93
N PHE A 127 9.33 2.17 -7.87
CA PHE A 127 8.00 1.63 -8.14
C PHE A 127 8.03 0.22 -8.76
N ILE A 128 9.05 -0.11 -9.58
CA ILE A 128 9.26 -1.48 -10.08
C ILE A 128 9.45 -2.44 -8.90
N THR A 129 10.37 -2.13 -7.99
CA THR A 129 10.63 -2.99 -6.82
C THR A 129 9.40 -3.07 -5.89
N TYR A 130 8.68 -1.96 -5.71
CA TYR A 130 7.40 -1.95 -5.00
C TYR A 130 6.36 -2.87 -5.64
N ILE A 131 6.20 -2.87 -6.96
CA ILE A 131 5.26 -3.76 -7.68
C ILE A 131 5.67 -5.23 -7.54
N MET A 132 6.97 -5.54 -7.62
CA MET A 132 7.44 -6.92 -7.45
C MET A 132 7.20 -7.44 -6.03
N VAL A 133 7.53 -6.65 -5.01
CA VAL A 133 7.42 -7.07 -3.61
C VAL A 133 5.98 -7.01 -3.10
N ASP A 134 5.31 -5.87 -3.28
CA ASP A 134 3.94 -5.71 -2.81
C ASP A 134 2.97 -6.42 -3.76
N GLY A 135 3.07 -6.17 -5.05
CA GLY A 135 2.15 -6.72 -6.06
C GLY A 135 2.31 -8.22 -6.24
N TRP A 136 3.42 -8.68 -6.82
CA TRP A 136 3.59 -10.09 -7.20
C TRP A 136 3.61 -11.01 -5.99
N ALA A 137 4.50 -10.75 -5.03
CA ALA A 137 4.57 -11.60 -3.83
C ALA A 137 3.31 -11.49 -2.96
N GLY A 138 2.63 -10.33 -2.97
CA GLY A 138 1.35 -10.17 -2.28
C GLY A 138 0.23 -11.01 -2.89
N ILE A 139 0.12 -11.09 -4.22
CA ILE A 139 -0.87 -11.96 -4.88
C ILE A 139 -0.52 -13.43 -4.69
N ALA A 140 0.76 -13.81 -4.80
CA ALA A 140 1.19 -15.17 -4.51
C ALA A 140 0.86 -15.58 -3.06
N GLY A 141 1.09 -14.68 -2.09
CA GLY A 141 0.70 -14.89 -0.70
C GLY A 141 -0.81 -14.94 -0.48
N GLU A 142 -1.59 -14.19 -1.27
CA GLU A 142 -3.06 -14.25 -1.22
C GLU A 142 -3.55 -15.64 -1.65
N ILE A 143 -2.96 -16.27 -2.68
CA ILE A 143 -3.32 -17.64 -3.10
C ILE A 143 -3.17 -18.64 -1.95
N LEU A 144 -2.08 -18.55 -1.19
CA LEU A 144 -1.80 -19.43 -0.06
C LEU A 144 -2.76 -19.23 1.13
N ARG A 145 -3.40 -18.06 1.24
CA ARG A 145 -4.34 -17.72 2.32
C ARG A 145 -3.83 -18.07 3.71
N LEU A 146 -2.57 -17.75 4.00
CA LEU A 146 -1.90 -18.13 5.26
C LEU A 146 -2.67 -17.69 6.52
N LYS A 147 -3.23 -16.48 6.52
CA LYS A 147 -3.98 -15.96 7.68
C LYS A 147 -5.24 -16.79 8.00
N PRO A 148 -6.19 -17.00 7.07
CA PRO A 148 -7.30 -17.92 7.30
C PRO A 148 -6.86 -19.34 7.67
N LEU A 149 -5.81 -19.87 7.03
CA LEU A 149 -5.31 -21.22 7.27
C LEU A 149 -4.82 -21.40 8.73
N ILE A 150 -4.01 -20.46 9.22
CA ILE A 150 -3.50 -20.50 10.61
C ILE A 150 -4.65 -20.35 11.60
N ILE A 151 -5.57 -19.40 11.36
CA ILE A 151 -6.74 -19.19 12.23
C ILE A 151 -7.62 -20.44 12.27
N PHE A 152 -7.80 -21.12 11.13
CA PHE A 152 -8.55 -22.37 11.06
C PHE A 152 -7.91 -23.46 11.94
N HIS A 153 -6.61 -23.70 11.82
CA HIS A 153 -5.92 -24.72 12.61
C HIS A 153 -5.94 -24.40 14.11
N LEU A 154 -5.75 -23.13 14.49
CA LEU A 154 -5.85 -22.70 15.88
C LEU A 154 -7.27 -22.88 16.44
N LYS A 155 -8.30 -22.48 15.69
CA LYS A 155 -9.70 -22.70 16.11
C LYS A 155 -10.01 -24.19 16.22
N ASN A 156 -9.55 -24.98 15.27
CA ASN A 156 -9.78 -26.42 15.26
C ASN A 156 -9.13 -27.13 16.46
N MET A 157 -7.96 -26.67 16.88
CA MET A 157 -7.24 -27.23 18.03
C MET A 157 -7.85 -26.86 19.38
N PHE A 158 -8.33 -25.62 19.54
CA PHE A 158 -8.73 -25.10 20.85
C PHE A 158 -10.24 -24.93 21.07
N LEU A 159 -11.02 -24.71 20.01
CA LEU A 159 -12.40 -24.24 20.11
C LEU A 159 -13.44 -25.15 19.45
N VAL A 160 -13.06 -25.96 18.46
CA VAL A 160 -13.99 -26.83 17.74
C VAL A 160 -14.32 -28.06 18.57
N LYS A 161 -15.61 -28.23 18.92
CA LYS A 161 -16.12 -29.42 19.61
C LYS A 161 -17.15 -30.18 18.78
N THR A 162 -17.82 -29.49 17.84
CA THR A 162 -18.87 -30.04 16.98
C THR A 162 -18.59 -29.75 15.51
N GLU A 163 -19.19 -30.52 14.60
CA GLU A 163 -19.09 -30.27 13.14
C GLU A 163 -19.57 -28.87 12.74
N ARG A 164 -20.60 -28.34 13.45
CA ARG A 164 -21.08 -26.96 13.23
C ARG A 164 -20.03 -25.90 13.59
N ASP A 165 -19.16 -26.17 14.56
CA ASP A 165 -18.08 -25.26 14.91
C ASP A 165 -16.96 -25.31 13.87
N ARG A 166 -16.75 -26.47 13.26
CA ARG A 166 -15.82 -26.65 12.14
C ARG A 166 -16.25 -25.86 10.91
N GLU A 167 -17.53 -25.90 10.55
CA GLU A 167 -18.09 -25.07 9.47
C GLU A 167 -17.89 -23.57 9.72
N LYS A 168 -18.15 -23.10 10.93
CA LYS A 168 -17.89 -21.70 11.31
C LYS A 168 -16.40 -21.34 11.26
N ALA A 169 -15.51 -22.27 11.59
CA ALA A 169 -14.07 -22.08 11.50
C ALA A 169 -13.58 -22.01 10.05
N MET A 170 -14.27 -22.69 9.11
CA MET A 170 -13.97 -22.69 7.68
C MET A 170 -14.42 -21.42 6.94
N ASN A 171 -15.00 -20.43 7.63
CA ASN A 171 -15.47 -19.20 6.97
C ASN A 171 -14.32 -18.43 6.29
N PRO A 172 -14.30 -18.37 4.94
CA PRO A 172 -13.24 -17.71 4.19
C PRO A 172 -13.38 -16.19 4.14
N GLY A 173 -14.55 -15.65 4.47
CA GLY A 173 -14.86 -14.22 4.28
C GLY A 173 -15.00 -13.82 2.81
N SER A 174 -15.27 -12.52 2.62
CA SER A 174 -15.43 -11.90 1.31
C SER A 174 -14.10 -11.46 0.71
N VAL A 175 -14.13 -11.10 -0.57
CA VAL A 175 -13.04 -10.37 -1.21
C VAL A 175 -12.77 -9.11 -0.40
N GLY A 176 -11.51 -8.86 -0.02
CA GLY A 176 -11.11 -7.70 0.76
C GLY A 176 -11.21 -6.39 -0.05
N PHE A 177 -12.42 -5.99 -0.41
CA PHE A 177 -12.72 -4.87 -1.30
C PHE A 177 -12.09 -3.53 -0.85
N PRO A 178 -12.14 -3.14 0.45
CA PRO A 178 -11.52 -1.91 0.94
C PRO A 178 -10.01 -1.82 0.75
N LYS A 179 -9.33 -2.98 0.70
CA LYS A 179 -7.88 -3.08 0.53
C LYS A 179 -7.49 -3.29 -0.93
N THR A 180 -8.19 -4.19 -1.61
CA THR A 180 -7.84 -4.67 -2.95
C THR A 180 -8.12 -3.59 -4.00
N LEU A 181 -9.29 -2.95 -3.95
CA LEU A 181 -9.68 -1.99 -4.98
C LEU A 181 -8.73 -0.78 -5.05
N PRO A 182 -8.35 -0.11 -3.93
CA PRO A 182 -7.42 1.01 -3.99
C PRO A 182 -6.02 0.62 -4.46
N ARG A 183 -5.57 -0.60 -4.15
CA ARG A 183 -4.27 -1.12 -4.62
C ARG A 183 -4.24 -1.28 -6.14
N LEU A 184 -5.29 -1.87 -6.71
CA LEU A 184 -5.42 -2.01 -8.17
C LEU A 184 -5.46 -0.62 -8.85
N GLN A 185 -6.17 0.33 -8.25
CA GLN A 185 -6.23 1.72 -8.75
C GLN A 185 -4.87 2.42 -8.68
N LEU A 186 -4.07 2.17 -7.64
CA LEU A 186 -2.71 2.71 -7.55
C LEU A 186 -1.81 2.16 -8.67
N TYR A 187 -1.82 0.84 -8.92
CA TYR A 187 -1.03 0.27 -10.01
C TYR A 187 -1.49 0.76 -11.38
N PHE A 188 -2.79 0.98 -11.55
CA PHE A 188 -3.33 1.59 -12.75
C PHE A 188 -2.85 3.04 -12.93
N LEU A 189 -2.88 3.86 -11.87
CA LEU A 189 -2.31 5.21 -11.87
C LEU A 189 -0.82 5.19 -12.23
N LEU A 190 -0.03 4.32 -11.59
CA LEU A 190 1.40 4.18 -11.90
C LEU A 190 1.63 3.80 -13.36
N GLY A 191 0.83 2.88 -13.89
CA GLY A 191 0.89 2.48 -15.28
C GLY A 191 0.65 3.63 -16.23
N ILE A 192 -0.41 4.42 -16.02
CA ILE A 192 -0.72 5.57 -16.89
C ILE A 192 0.37 6.65 -16.78
N VAL A 193 0.76 7.05 -15.57
CA VAL A 193 1.74 8.13 -15.37
C VAL A 193 3.08 7.78 -15.99
N TYR A 194 3.57 6.56 -15.76
CA TYR A 194 4.88 6.13 -16.27
C TYR A 194 4.82 5.55 -17.68
N ALA A 195 3.65 5.39 -18.30
CA ALA A 195 3.55 4.93 -19.68
C ALA A 195 4.33 5.84 -20.65
N VAL A 196 4.27 7.15 -20.42
CA VAL A 196 4.98 8.16 -21.22
C VAL A 196 6.40 8.39 -20.71
N VAL A 197 6.57 8.40 -19.38
CA VAL A 197 7.84 8.80 -18.74
C VAL A 197 8.88 7.68 -18.75
N THR A 198 8.49 6.45 -18.40
CA THR A 198 9.42 5.31 -18.26
C THR A 198 8.70 3.99 -18.59
N PRO A 199 8.58 3.63 -19.88
CA PRO A 199 7.76 2.51 -20.35
C PRO A 199 8.15 1.14 -19.79
N ILE A 200 9.38 0.98 -19.29
CA ILE A 200 9.87 -0.27 -18.71
C ILE A 200 9.09 -0.70 -17.46
N LEU A 201 8.34 0.19 -16.81
CA LEU A 201 7.43 -0.15 -15.70
C LEU A 201 6.21 -0.97 -16.18
N LEU A 202 5.75 -0.76 -17.43
CA LEU A 202 4.51 -1.34 -17.94
C LEU A 202 4.50 -2.87 -17.97
N PRO A 203 5.55 -3.59 -18.46
CA PRO A 203 5.59 -5.04 -18.40
C PRO A 203 5.39 -5.60 -16.99
N PHE A 204 5.95 -4.95 -15.96
CA PHE A 204 5.81 -5.41 -14.58
C PHE A 204 4.36 -5.31 -14.07
N ILE A 205 3.68 -4.22 -14.45
CA ILE A 205 2.26 -4.00 -14.13
C ILE A 205 1.36 -4.98 -14.89
N LEU A 206 1.65 -5.23 -16.18
CA LEU A 206 0.89 -6.19 -16.98
C LEU A 206 1.00 -7.61 -16.40
N VAL A 207 2.21 -8.05 -16.04
CA VAL A 207 2.45 -9.33 -15.37
C VAL A 207 1.68 -9.39 -14.04
N PHE A 208 1.70 -8.31 -13.25
CA PHE A 208 0.92 -8.22 -12.03
C PHE A 208 -0.59 -8.42 -12.30
N PHE A 209 -1.17 -7.71 -13.27
CA PHE A 209 -2.60 -7.81 -13.57
C PHE A 209 -2.98 -9.19 -14.13
N ALA A 210 -2.12 -9.81 -14.94
CA ALA A 210 -2.34 -11.17 -15.43
C ALA A 210 -2.38 -12.18 -14.28
N PHE A 211 -1.40 -12.14 -13.38
CA PHE A 211 -1.39 -13.00 -12.19
C PHE A 211 -2.56 -12.72 -11.24
N ALA A 212 -2.86 -11.44 -10.99
CA ALA A 212 -3.98 -11.04 -10.14
C ALA A 212 -5.31 -11.52 -10.72
N TYR A 213 -5.52 -11.43 -12.04
CA TYR A 213 -6.72 -11.94 -12.70
C TYR A 213 -6.90 -13.44 -12.48
N LEU A 214 -5.85 -14.24 -12.73
CA LEU A 214 -5.92 -15.69 -12.54
C LEU A 214 -6.15 -16.07 -11.07
N ALA A 215 -5.43 -15.41 -10.15
CA ALA A 215 -5.54 -15.66 -8.72
C ALA A 215 -6.93 -15.32 -8.16
N TYR A 216 -7.41 -14.11 -8.42
CA TYR A 216 -8.72 -13.68 -7.93
C TYR A 216 -9.85 -14.45 -8.60
N ARG A 217 -9.76 -14.77 -9.90
CA ARG A 217 -10.75 -15.63 -10.56
C ARG A 217 -10.84 -17.00 -9.89
N HIS A 218 -9.70 -17.65 -9.64
CA HIS A 218 -9.67 -18.93 -8.96
C HIS A 218 -10.27 -18.83 -7.55
N GLN A 219 -9.93 -17.81 -6.78
CA GLN A 219 -10.42 -17.65 -5.41
C GLN A 219 -11.91 -17.26 -5.34
N ILE A 220 -12.42 -16.45 -6.26
CA ILE A 220 -13.84 -16.08 -6.31
C ILE A 220 -14.69 -17.32 -6.58
N VAL A 221 -14.24 -18.21 -7.47
CA VAL A 221 -15.00 -19.44 -7.79
C VAL A 221 -14.91 -20.47 -6.66
N ASN A 222 -13.73 -20.65 -6.06
CA ASN A 222 -13.49 -21.81 -5.18
C ASN A 222 -13.56 -21.51 -3.68
N VAL A 223 -13.43 -20.24 -3.26
CA VAL A 223 -13.20 -19.96 -1.84
C VAL A 223 -13.98 -18.76 -1.30
N TYR A 224 -14.04 -17.62 -1.97
CA TYR A 224 -14.65 -16.42 -1.38
C TYR A 224 -16.16 -16.56 -1.22
N ASN A 225 -16.67 -16.10 -0.09
CA ASN A 225 -18.11 -16.01 0.16
C ASN A 225 -18.52 -14.53 0.22
N GLN A 226 -19.36 -14.11 -0.72
CA GLN A 226 -19.78 -12.72 -0.82
C GLN A 226 -20.88 -12.41 0.19
N GLN A 227 -20.62 -11.46 1.10
CA GLN A 227 -21.53 -11.14 2.21
C GLN A 227 -22.71 -10.24 1.81
N TYR A 228 -22.58 -9.51 0.70
CA TYR A 228 -23.60 -8.60 0.21
C TYR A 228 -23.53 -8.51 -1.32
N GLU A 229 -24.67 -8.32 -1.97
CA GLU A 229 -24.72 -8.02 -3.41
C GLU A 229 -24.94 -6.52 -3.60
N SER A 230 -24.03 -5.87 -4.33
CA SER A 230 -24.10 -4.42 -4.60
C SER A 230 -24.32 -4.11 -6.08
N ALA A 231 -24.44 -5.14 -6.93
CA ALA A 231 -24.65 -5.02 -8.37
C ALA A 231 -23.68 -4.04 -9.05
N ALA A 232 -22.39 -4.11 -8.68
CA ALA A 232 -21.32 -3.25 -9.19
C ALA A 232 -21.55 -1.74 -9.05
N ALA A 233 -22.39 -1.28 -8.10
CA ALA A 233 -22.66 0.15 -7.86
C ALA A 233 -21.42 1.00 -7.49
N PHE A 234 -20.25 0.39 -7.31
CA PHE A 234 -18.98 1.09 -7.13
C PHE A 234 -18.32 1.54 -8.45
N TRP A 235 -18.80 1.07 -9.61
CA TRP A 235 -18.17 1.35 -10.91
C TRP A 235 -18.03 2.84 -11.24
N PRO A 236 -19.04 3.71 -11.01
CA PRO A 236 -18.89 5.15 -11.26
C PRO A 236 -17.72 5.76 -10.47
N HIS A 237 -17.52 5.32 -9.22
CA HIS A 237 -16.39 5.79 -8.40
C HIS A 237 -15.05 5.29 -8.93
N VAL A 238 -14.98 4.08 -9.47
CA VAL A 238 -13.76 3.54 -10.09
C VAL A 238 -13.44 4.32 -11.36
N HIS A 239 -14.44 4.54 -12.21
CA HIS A 239 -14.30 5.28 -13.45
C HIS A 239 -13.84 6.72 -13.22
N SER A 240 -14.43 7.45 -12.26
CA SER A 240 -13.96 8.81 -11.93
C SER A 240 -12.51 8.85 -11.46
N ARG A 241 -12.01 7.81 -10.77
CA ARG A 241 -10.61 7.72 -10.34
C ARG A 241 -9.66 7.37 -11.49
N ILE A 242 -10.12 6.58 -12.45
CA ILE A 242 -9.40 6.32 -13.71
C ILE A 242 -9.25 7.63 -14.48
N ILE A 243 -10.32 8.42 -14.62
CA ILE A 243 -10.26 9.76 -15.24
C ILE A 243 -9.30 10.66 -14.46
N ALA A 244 -9.39 10.70 -13.13
CA ALA A 244 -8.45 11.48 -12.32
C ALA A 244 -7.00 11.04 -12.53
N SER A 245 -6.74 9.74 -12.71
CA SER A 245 -5.41 9.21 -12.99
C SER A 245 -4.87 9.67 -14.35
N LEU A 246 -5.74 9.74 -15.37
CA LEU A 246 -5.40 10.31 -16.68
C LEU A 246 -5.06 11.80 -16.57
N LEU A 247 -5.86 12.58 -15.85
CA LEU A 247 -5.60 14.01 -15.62
C LEU A 247 -4.28 14.22 -14.87
N ILE A 248 -4.01 13.42 -13.83
CA ILE A 248 -2.74 13.44 -13.11
C ILE A 248 -1.58 13.13 -14.06
N SER A 249 -1.71 12.11 -14.90
CA SER A 249 -0.67 11.77 -15.89
C SER A 249 -0.38 12.91 -16.86
N GLN A 250 -1.41 13.61 -17.35
CA GLN A 250 -1.25 14.75 -18.25
C GLN A 250 -0.54 15.90 -17.54
N LEU A 251 -0.92 16.21 -16.29
CA LEU A 251 -0.27 17.24 -15.47
C LEU A 251 1.21 16.93 -15.22
N PHE A 252 1.53 15.67 -14.89
CA PHE A 252 2.90 15.23 -14.70
C PHE A 252 3.72 15.35 -15.99
N THR A 253 3.15 14.94 -17.12
CA THR A 253 3.82 15.03 -18.42
C THR A 253 4.04 16.49 -18.82
N SER A 254 3.07 17.37 -18.59
CA SER A 254 3.24 18.81 -18.86
C SER A 254 4.24 19.50 -17.93
N GLY A 255 4.43 19.00 -16.71
CA GLY A 255 5.46 19.51 -15.79
C GLY A 255 6.87 19.02 -16.11
N LEU A 256 7.01 18.01 -16.97
CA LEU A 256 8.27 17.43 -17.42
C LEU A 256 8.75 18.01 -18.76
N ALA A 257 7.83 18.50 -19.59
CA ALA A 257 8.08 19.12 -20.90
C ALA A 257 8.43 20.61 -20.76
#